data_AF-A0A1G7H2H6-F1
#
_entry.id   AF-A0A1G7H2H6-F1
#
_cell.length_a   1.000
_cell.length_b   1.000
_cell.length_c   1.000
_cell.angle_alpha   90.00
_cell.angle_beta   90.00
_cell.angle_gamma   90.00
#
_symmetry.space_group_name_H-M   'P 1'
#
loop_
_entity.id
_entity.type
_entity.pdbx_description
1 polymer ?
#
loop_
_entity_poly.entity_id
_entity_poly.type
_entity_poly.pdbx_seq_one_letter_code
_entity_poly.pdbx_strand_id
1 'polypeptide(L)'
;MMPLPISSPSPVSRETLYSYLARLAATWRTDAPQLAYDMGASFKRLMDQDDEALEVFSSWADLSPEVMAEMLSWTGMRAGNVRMRFRGELYVSRALRNPVVRGCPMCLREDAAGTDRPAHEVMAMRGIGSLGM
;
A
#
# COMPACT_ATOMS: atom_id res chain seq x y z
N MET A 1 -10.70 19.56 -19.55
CA MET A 1 -9.79 19.14 -18.47
C MET A 1 -8.65 18.40 -19.13
N MET A 2 -7.44 18.97 -19.10
CA MET A 2 -6.27 18.36 -19.73
C MET A 2 -5.84 17.20 -18.83
N PRO A 3 -5.83 15.93 -19.29
CA PRO A 3 -5.40 14.84 -18.44
C PRO A 3 -3.93 15.09 -18.07
N LEU A 4 -3.62 15.03 -16.78
CA LEU A 4 -2.24 15.04 -16.33
C LEU A 4 -1.53 13.86 -17.02
N PRO A 5 -0.29 14.03 -17.50
CA PRO A 5 0.44 12.98 -18.23
C PRO A 5 0.84 11.79 -17.35
N ILE A 6 0.48 11.80 -16.06
CA ILE A 6 0.78 10.78 -15.06
C ILE A 6 -0.53 10.15 -14.62
N SER A 7 -0.63 8.83 -14.74
CA SER A 7 -1.76 8.04 -14.26
C SER A 7 -1.32 7.20 -13.07
N SER A 8 -2.00 7.35 -11.94
CA SER A 8 -1.75 6.54 -10.75
C SER A 8 -2.04 5.06 -11.07
N PRO A 9 -1.14 4.12 -10.74
CA PRO A 9 -1.44 2.70 -10.88
C PRO A 9 -2.60 2.30 -9.98
N SER A 10 -3.41 1.33 -10.40
CA SER A 10 -4.38 0.69 -9.51
C SER A 10 -3.67 -0.25 -8.53
N PRO A 11 -4.22 -0.43 -7.30
CA PRO A 11 -3.74 -1.46 -6.40
C PRO A 11 -3.81 -2.84 -7.04
N VAL A 12 -2.84 -3.71 -6.71
CA VAL A 12 -2.89 -5.11 -7.14
C VAL A 12 -3.45 -6.00 -6.04
N SER A 13 -3.87 -7.22 -6.40
CA SER A 13 -4.39 -8.18 -5.43
C SER A 13 -3.35 -8.44 -4.33
N ARG A 14 -3.82 -8.42 -3.07
CA ARG A 14 -3.03 -8.68 -1.85
C ARG A 14 -1.93 -7.65 -1.56
N GLU A 15 -1.97 -6.51 -2.22
CA GLU A 15 -1.06 -5.42 -1.95
C GLU A 15 -1.33 -4.79 -0.57
N THR A 16 -0.26 -4.36 0.10
CA THR A 16 -0.36 -3.62 1.37
C THR A 16 -0.47 -2.12 1.12
N LEU A 17 -1.06 -1.37 2.07
CA LEU A 17 -1.14 0.09 2.04
C LEU A 17 0.24 0.73 1.84
N TYR A 18 1.26 0.19 2.51
CA TYR A 18 2.62 0.69 2.43
C TYR A 18 3.25 0.47 1.05
N SER A 19 3.01 -0.69 0.44
CA SER A 19 3.43 -0.98 -0.94
C SER A 19 2.79 -0.04 -1.93
N TYR A 20 1.47 0.13 -1.81
CA TYR A 20 0.70 0.94 -2.74
C TYR A 20 1.11 2.43 -2.65
N LEU A 21 1.25 2.97 -1.43
CA LEU A 21 1.77 4.32 -1.23
C LEU A 21 3.18 4.51 -1.83
N ALA A 22 4.07 3.51 -1.70
CA ALA A 22 5.40 3.56 -2.28
C ALA A 22 5.37 3.57 -3.81
N ARG A 23 4.50 2.77 -4.44
CA ARG A 23 4.31 2.78 -5.91
C ARG A 23 3.74 4.10 -6.39
N LEU A 24 2.74 4.65 -5.69
CA LEU A 24 2.23 5.99 -6.00
C LEU A 24 3.36 7.02 -5.91
N ALA A 25 4.14 7.03 -4.84
CA ALA A 25 5.25 7.96 -4.68
C ALA A 25 6.26 7.85 -5.84
N ALA A 26 6.61 6.63 -6.22
CA ALA A 26 7.51 6.39 -7.34
C ALA A 26 6.93 6.88 -8.69
N THR A 27 5.65 6.62 -8.96
CA THR A 27 4.94 7.13 -10.16
C THR A 27 4.94 8.66 -10.22
N TRP A 28 4.74 9.30 -9.07
CA TRP A 28 4.80 10.75 -8.91
C TRP A 28 6.22 11.30 -8.71
N ARG A 29 7.25 10.44 -8.86
CA ARG A 29 8.69 10.76 -8.76
C ARG A 29 9.08 11.47 -7.46
N THR A 30 8.48 11.04 -6.37
CA THR A 30 8.72 11.55 -5.03
C THR A 30 8.89 10.39 -4.03
N ASP A 31 9.04 10.69 -2.74
CA ASP A 31 9.02 9.69 -1.69
C ASP A 31 7.65 9.62 -0.98
N ALA A 32 7.42 8.51 -0.26
CA ALA A 32 6.13 8.26 0.38
C ALA A 32 5.75 9.33 1.44
N PRO A 33 6.67 9.82 2.28
CA PRO A 33 6.37 10.94 3.17
C PRO A 33 5.95 12.22 2.44
N GLN A 34 6.67 12.62 1.41
CA GLN A 34 6.38 13.82 0.64
C GLN A 34 5.06 13.67 -0.11
N LEU A 35 4.80 12.53 -0.75
CA LEU A 35 3.52 12.28 -1.40
C LEU A 35 2.35 12.35 -0.41
N ALA A 36 2.49 11.74 0.77
CA ALA A 36 1.45 11.80 1.79
C ALA A 36 1.15 13.25 2.20
N TYR A 37 2.19 14.08 2.34
CA TYR A 37 2.03 15.52 2.59
C TYR A 37 1.30 16.22 1.44
N ASP A 38 1.69 15.95 0.19
CA ASP A 38 1.08 16.56 -1.01
C ASP A 38 -0.39 16.16 -1.17
N MET A 39 -0.78 14.97 -0.70
CA MET A 39 -2.18 14.51 -0.63
C MET A 39 -3.02 15.25 0.43
N GLY A 40 -2.38 16.01 1.32
CA GLY A 40 -3.02 16.59 2.52
C GLY A 40 -3.15 15.60 3.68
N ALA A 41 -2.49 14.43 3.60
CA ALA A 41 -2.42 13.47 4.68
C ALA A 41 -1.15 13.65 5.52
N SER A 42 -1.13 13.10 6.74
CA SER A 42 0.11 12.96 7.51
C SER A 42 0.67 11.56 7.29
N PHE A 43 1.90 11.45 6.78
CA PHE A 43 2.58 10.17 6.62
C PHE A 43 2.53 9.33 7.90
N LYS A 44 2.82 9.95 9.05
CA LYS A 44 2.75 9.28 10.35
C LYS A 44 1.33 8.81 10.68
N ARG A 45 0.30 9.65 10.49
CA ARG A 45 -1.09 9.26 10.76
C ARG A 45 -1.54 8.12 9.83
N LEU A 46 -1.10 8.13 8.58
CA LEU A 46 -1.37 7.07 7.61
C LEU A 46 -0.69 5.75 8.03
N MET A 47 0.58 5.79 8.46
CA MET A 47 1.27 4.62 9.01
C MET A 47 0.58 4.11 10.29
N ASP A 48 0.05 5.05 11.08
CA ASP A 48 -0.71 4.76 12.29
C ASP A 48 -2.17 4.34 12.03
N GLN A 49 -2.59 4.26 10.76
CA GLN A 49 -3.95 3.92 10.32
C GLN A 49 -5.00 4.72 11.08
N ASP A 50 -4.81 6.02 11.10
CA ASP A 50 -5.79 6.99 11.55
C ASP A 50 -6.90 7.12 10.49
N ASP A 51 -8.17 7.10 10.92
CA ASP A 51 -9.32 7.00 10.02
C ASP A 51 -9.41 8.21 9.07
N GLU A 52 -9.16 9.42 9.55
CA GLU A 52 -9.19 10.65 8.73
C GLU A 52 -8.06 10.62 7.68
N ALA A 53 -6.86 10.20 8.07
CA ALA A 53 -5.74 10.07 7.13
C ALA A 53 -6.00 9.00 6.05
N LEU A 54 -6.67 7.90 6.41
CA LEU A 54 -7.06 6.86 5.47
C LEU A 54 -8.15 7.34 4.50
N GLU A 55 -9.10 8.14 4.97
CA GLU A 55 -10.16 8.73 4.15
C GLU A 55 -9.59 9.73 3.13
N VAL A 56 -8.70 10.62 3.57
CA VAL A 56 -7.97 11.54 2.68
C VAL A 56 -7.20 10.75 1.62
N PHE A 57 -6.47 9.70 2.03
CA PHE A 57 -5.73 8.86 1.12
C PHE A 57 -6.64 8.15 0.09
N SER A 58 -7.74 7.53 0.53
CA SER A 58 -8.67 6.85 -0.38
C SER A 58 -9.34 7.80 -1.35
N SER A 59 -9.72 9.00 -0.89
CA SER A 59 -10.32 10.02 -1.73
C SER A 59 -9.34 10.53 -2.78
N TRP A 60 -8.10 10.85 -2.38
CA TRP A 60 -7.08 11.31 -3.31
C TRP A 60 -6.70 10.25 -4.35
N ALA A 61 -6.60 8.99 -3.92
CA ALA A 61 -6.22 7.87 -4.78
C ALA A 61 -7.41 7.25 -5.55
N ASP A 62 -8.61 7.85 -5.47
CA ASP A 62 -9.84 7.39 -6.10
C ASP A 62 -10.14 5.90 -5.84
N LEU A 63 -9.99 5.48 -4.57
CA LEU A 63 -10.20 4.10 -4.15
C LEU A 63 -11.60 3.89 -3.60
N SER A 64 -12.25 2.81 -4.06
CA SER A 64 -13.52 2.39 -3.46
C SER A 64 -13.32 1.87 -2.02
N PRO A 65 -14.36 1.93 -1.16
CA PRO A 65 -14.30 1.39 0.19
C PRO A 65 -13.91 -0.10 0.24
N GLU A 66 -14.34 -0.88 -0.75
CA GLU A 66 -14.05 -2.30 -0.85
C GLU A 66 -12.56 -2.57 -1.12
N VAL A 67 -11.97 -1.82 -2.06
CA VAL A 67 -10.54 -1.92 -2.39
C VAL A 67 -9.69 -1.52 -1.18
N MET A 68 -10.09 -0.45 -0.49
CA MET A 68 -9.41 0.01 0.72
C MET A 68 -9.49 -1.03 1.84
N ALA A 69 -10.66 -1.63 2.06
CA ALA A 69 -10.85 -2.69 3.06
C ALA A 69 -10.02 -3.94 2.75
N GLU A 70 -9.95 -4.37 1.47
CA GLU A 70 -9.08 -5.47 1.06
C GLU A 70 -7.61 -5.16 1.36
N MET A 71 -7.12 -4.00 0.94
CA MET A 71 -5.74 -3.57 1.15
C MET A 71 -5.36 -3.48 2.63
N LEU A 72 -6.25 -2.95 3.47
CA LEU A 72 -6.06 -2.91 4.92
C LEU A 72 -6.07 -4.32 5.54
N SER A 73 -6.86 -5.25 5.00
CA SER A 73 -6.83 -6.65 5.47
C SER A 73 -5.47 -7.33 5.25
N TRP A 74 -4.74 -6.90 4.20
CA TRP A 74 -3.36 -7.35 3.90
C TRP A 74 -2.28 -6.51 4.57
N THR A 75 -2.63 -5.36 5.13
CA THR A 75 -1.74 -4.51 5.95
C THR A 75 -1.82 -4.86 7.43
N GLY A 76 -2.98 -5.35 7.87
CA GLY A 76 -3.37 -5.49 9.27
C GLY A 76 -4.18 -4.27 9.71
N MET A 77 -5.30 -4.49 10.38
CA MET A 77 -6.22 -3.43 10.83
C MET A 77 -6.09 -3.19 12.33
N ARG A 78 -6.28 -1.95 12.79
CA ARG A 78 -6.35 -1.67 14.23
C ARG A 78 -7.48 -2.46 14.90
N ALA A 79 -7.19 -3.02 16.07
CA ALA A 79 -8.16 -3.74 16.90
C ALA A 79 -8.29 -3.16 18.33
N GLY A 80 -7.76 -1.96 18.56
CA GLY A 80 -7.69 -1.34 19.90
C GLY A 80 -6.57 -1.92 20.78
N ASN A 81 -6.33 -1.33 21.95
CA ASN A 81 -5.38 -1.84 22.97
C ASN A 81 -3.98 -2.25 22.44
N VAL A 82 -3.41 -1.46 21.51
CA VAL A 82 -2.08 -1.74 20.92
C VAL A 82 -2.05 -3.09 20.16
N ARG A 83 -3.21 -3.56 19.69
CA ARG A 83 -3.37 -4.78 18.89
C ARG A 83 -3.80 -4.46 17.48
N MET A 84 -3.41 -5.36 16.58
CA MET A 84 -3.75 -5.34 15.18
C MET A 84 -4.37 -6.70 14.82
N ARG A 85 -5.47 -6.66 14.07
CA ARG A 85 -6.09 -7.84 13.46
C ARG A 85 -5.51 -8.03 12.07
N PHE A 86 -4.84 -9.15 11.84
CA PHE A 86 -4.26 -9.48 10.56
C PHE A 86 -4.60 -10.92 10.21
N ARG A 87 -5.27 -11.10 9.07
CA ARG A 87 -5.69 -12.42 8.56
C ARG A 87 -6.49 -13.27 9.57
N GLY A 88 -7.34 -12.63 10.36
CA GLY A 88 -8.17 -13.29 11.39
C GLY A 88 -7.52 -13.38 12.77
N GLU A 89 -6.21 -13.18 12.86
CA GLU A 89 -5.44 -13.31 14.10
C GLU A 89 -5.13 -11.94 14.73
N LEU A 90 -4.92 -11.92 16.05
CA LEU A 90 -4.52 -10.73 16.78
C LEU A 90 -3.01 -10.73 17.06
N TYR A 91 -2.35 -9.67 16.61
CA TYR A 91 -0.93 -9.42 16.84
C TYR A 91 -0.74 -8.15 17.66
N VAL A 92 0.40 -8.07 18.37
CA VAL A 92 0.86 -6.80 18.94
C VAL A 92 1.23 -5.83 17.82
N SER A 93 0.90 -4.56 17.96
CA SER A 93 1.06 -3.57 16.88
C SER A 93 2.49 -3.47 16.35
N ARG A 94 3.50 -3.61 17.21
CA ARG A 94 4.91 -3.57 16.83
C ARG A 94 5.29 -4.63 15.79
N ALA A 95 4.70 -5.82 15.87
CA ALA A 95 5.01 -6.93 14.97
C ALA A 95 4.59 -6.63 13.52
N LEU A 96 3.59 -5.77 13.32
CA LEU A 96 3.09 -5.41 11.99
C LEU A 96 3.47 -3.99 11.54
N ARG A 97 3.70 -3.06 12.48
CA ARG A 97 4.06 -1.66 12.16
C ARG A 97 5.55 -1.37 12.06
N ASN A 98 6.37 -2.12 12.80
CA ASN A 98 7.83 -1.99 12.71
C ASN A 98 8.53 -3.34 12.42
N PRO A 99 8.08 -4.12 11.42
CA PRO A 99 8.82 -5.28 10.95
C PRO A 99 9.89 -4.88 9.93
N VAL A 100 10.92 -5.71 9.81
CA VAL A 100 11.71 -5.77 8.58
C VAL A 100 10.91 -6.61 7.58
N VAL A 101 10.22 -5.96 6.65
CA VAL A 101 9.50 -6.64 5.56
C VAL A 101 10.49 -7.03 4.46
N ARG A 102 10.48 -8.30 4.06
CA ARG A 102 11.29 -8.81 2.95
C ARG A 102 10.38 -9.17 1.78
N GLY A 103 10.72 -8.66 0.60
CA GLY A 103 10.05 -9.01 -0.65
C GLY A 103 10.73 -10.21 -1.31
N CYS A 104 9.97 -10.99 -2.08
CA CYS A 104 10.56 -12.01 -2.93
C CYS A 104 11.11 -11.38 -4.21
N PRO A 105 12.43 -11.42 -4.47
CA PRO A 105 13.02 -10.81 -5.64
C PRO A 105 12.64 -11.52 -6.96
N MET A 106 12.14 -12.76 -6.91
CA MET A 106 11.56 -13.43 -8.07
C MET A 106 10.19 -12.84 -8.40
N CYS A 107 9.28 -12.74 -7.43
CA CYS A 107 7.95 -12.17 -7.63
C CYS A 107 7.99 -10.75 -8.19
N LEU A 108 8.89 -9.90 -7.67
CA LEU A 108 9.04 -8.53 -8.16
C LEU A 108 9.57 -8.49 -9.61
N ARG A 109 10.48 -9.40 -9.96
CA ARG A 109 10.95 -9.52 -11.35
C ARG A 109 9.86 -10.02 -12.29
N GLU A 110 9.05 -10.97 -11.83
CA GLU A 110 7.88 -11.46 -12.58
C GLU A 110 6.87 -10.34 -12.82
N ASP A 111 6.59 -9.51 -11.80
CA ASP A 111 5.70 -8.35 -11.95
C ASP A 111 6.22 -7.37 -13.01
N ALA A 112 7.53 -7.12 -13.02
CA ALA A 112 8.17 -6.23 -13.99
C ALA A 112 8.24 -6.82 -15.41
N ALA A 113 8.37 -8.15 -15.54
CA ALA A 113 8.48 -8.83 -16.83
C ALA A 113 7.11 -9.05 -17.51
N GLY A 114 6.01 -9.08 -16.75
CA GLY A 114 4.67 -9.37 -17.27
C GLY A 114 3.97 -8.21 -18.00
N THR A 115 4.63 -7.07 -18.20
CA THR A 115 4.01 -5.84 -18.68
C THR A 115 5.03 -4.85 -19.25
N ASP A 116 4.62 -4.06 -20.24
CA ASP A 116 5.43 -2.97 -20.82
C ASP A 116 5.43 -1.68 -19.96
N ARG A 117 4.75 -1.69 -18.81
CA ARG A 117 4.71 -0.54 -17.89
C ARG A 117 6.03 -0.40 -17.11
N PRO A 118 6.38 0.81 -16.65
CA PRO A 118 7.56 1.00 -15.81
C PRO A 118 7.54 0.11 -14.56
N ALA A 119 8.69 -0.48 -14.22
CA ALA A 119 8.80 -1.45 -13.11
C ALA A 119 8.26 -0.91 -11.76
N HIS A 120 8.48 0.38 -11.49
CA HIS A 120 7.99 1.01 -10.25
C HIS A 120 6.46 1.13 -10.17
N GLU A 121 5.76 1.03 -11.30
CA GLU A 121 4.29 1.04 -11.32
C GLU A 121 3.70 -0.34 -11.07
N VAL A 122 4.47 -1.43 -11.20
CA VAL A 122 3.93 -2.80 -11.27
C VAL A 122 4.50 -3.74 -10.22
N MET A 123 5.73 -3.51 -9.77
CA MET A 123 6.35 -4.26 -8.68
C MET A 123 5.64 -3.96 -7.36
N ALA A 124 5.00 -4.97 -6.77
CA ALA A 124 4.19 -4.79 -5.56
C ALA A 124 4.55 -5.80 -4.47
N MET A 125 4.63 -5.31 -3.23
CA MET A 125 4.79 -6.14 -2.04
C MET A 125 3.44 -6.70 -1.61
N ARG A 126 3.32 -8.03 -1.71
CA ARG A 126 2.09 -8.78 -1.47
C ARG A 126 2.17 -9.58 -0.17
N GLY A 127 1.04 -9.71 0.54
CA GLY A 127 0.96 -10.30 1.89
C GLY A 127 1.11 -11.82 2.01
N ILE A 128 1.38 -12.55 0.93
CA ILE A 128 1.66 -13.99 0.88
C ILE A 128 2.72 -14.20 -0.21
N GLY A 129 3.79 -14.95 0.08
CA GLY A 129 4.73 -15.39 -0.96
C GLY A 129 3.99 -16.25 -1.98
N SER A 130 4.22 -16.03 -3.28
CA SER A 130 3.69 -16.93 -4.30
C SER A 130 4.23 -18.34 -4.04
N LEU A 131 3.41 -19.20 -3.45
CA LEU A 131 3.51 -20.61 -3.72
C LEU A 131 3.12 -20.75 -5.19
N GLY A 132 4.14 -20.85 -6.04
CA GLY A 132 3.96 -21.29 -7.41
C GLY A 132 3.17 -22.60 -7.39
N MET A 133 1.99 -22.57 -8.00
CA MET A 133 1.50 -23.71 -8.76
C MET A 133 2.09 -23.59 -10.16
#